data_AF-A0A5N7ZGX7-F1
#
_entry.id   AF-A0A5N7ZGX7-F1
#
_cell.length_a   1.000
_cell.length_b   1.000
_cell.length_c   1.000
_cell.angle_alpha   90.00
_cell.angle_beta   90.00
_cell.angle_gamma   90.00
#
_symmetry.space_group_name_H-M   'P 1'
#
loop_
_entity.id
_entity.type
_entity.pdbx_description
1 polymer ?
#
loop_
_entity_poly.entity_id
_entity_poly.type
_entity_poly.pdbx_seq_one_letter_code
_entity_poly.pdbx_strand_id
1 'polypeptide(L)'
;MTNIIGTYECKIDSKGRLMVPAPLKKQLPAPTDGFVLKRSIFDQCVELWPKAEWDIMMLKINKLNRFVKKNNDFIRKFMAGVKMVEIDDAGR
;
A
#
# COMPACT_ATOMS: atom_id res chain seq x y z
N MET A 1 4.66 -16.77 -1.88
CA MET A 1 3.64 -15.74 -1.58
C MET A 1 3.57 -15.68 -0.06
N THR A 2 4.03 -14.59 0.53
CA THR A 2 4.08 -14.46 1.99
C THR A 2 2.75 -13.91 2.47
N ASN A 3 2.05 -14.67 3.31
CA ASN A 3 0.79 -14.21 3.88
C ASN A 3 1.10 -13.33 5.10
N ILE A 4 0.46 -12.16 5.16
CA ILE A 4 0.53 -11.27 6.32
C ILE A 4 -0.68 -11.54 7.19
N ILE A 5 -0.46 -11.91 8.46
CA ILE A 5 -1.50 -12.24 9.42
C ILE A 5 -1.32 -11.52 10.76
N GLY A 6 -2.45 -11.12 11.32
CA GLY A 6 -2.55 -10.51 12.65
C GLY A 6 -3.21 -9.13 12.64
N THR A 7 -3.75 -8.75 13.79
CA THR A 7 -4.39 -7.47 14.03
C THR A 7 -3.74 -6.84 15.25
N TYR A 8 -3.40 -5.56 15.15
CA TYR A 8 -2.66 -4.85 16.18
C TYR A 8 -3.19 -3.43 16.31
N GLU A 9 -3.41 -2.98 17.54
CA GLU A 9 -3.69 -1.57 17.81
C GLU A 9 -2.38 -0.77 17.78
N CYS A 10 -2.33 0.23 16.92
CA CYS A 10 -1.18 1.09 16.76
C CYS A 10 -1.57 2.54 17.03
N LYS A 11 -0.69 3.28 17.71
CA LYS A 11 -0.84 4.73 17.87
C LYS A 11 -0.06 5.44 16.78
N ILE A 12 -0.64 6.49 16.23
CA ILE A 12 0.01 7.36 15.26
C ILE A 12 0.76 8.46 16.03
N ASP A 13 1.99 8.75 15.63
CA ASP A 13 2.78 9.82 16.25
C ASP A 13 2.31 11.22 15.80
N SER A 14 2.83 12.27 16.44
CA SER A 14 2.48 13.67 16.11
C SER A 14 2.87 14.09 14.69
N LYS A 15 3.65 13.29 13.96
CA LYS A 15 4.08 13.52 12.59
C LYS A 15 3.36 12.61 11.58
N GLY A 16 2.37 11.85 12.02
CA GLY A 16 1.60 10.96 11.15
C GLY A 16 2.29 9.64 10.82
N ARG A 17 3.33 9.24 11.56
CA ARG A 17 4.02 7.96 11.38
C ARG A 17 3.39 6.86 12.24
N LEU A 18 3.44 5.64 11.74
CA LEU A 18 2.90 4.46 12.42
C LEU A 18 4.02 3.45 12.60
N MET A 19 4.28 3.06 13.84
CA MET A 19 5.25 2.00 14.10
C MET A 19 4.64 0.66 13.69
N VAL A 20 5.24 -0.01 12.71
CA VAL A 20 4.79 -1.35 12.31
C VAL A 20 5.07 -2.34 13.46
N PRO A 21 4.06 -3.10 13.92
CA PRO A 21 4.25 -4.11 14.96
C PRO A 21 5.37 -5.09 14.62
N ALA A 22 6.21 -5.43 15.61
CA ALA A 22 7.35 -6.32 15.42
C ALA A 22 6.98 -7.69 14.76
N PRO A 23 5.84 -8.33 15.09
CA PRO A 23 5.47 -9.58 14.42
C PRO A 23 5.12 -9.40 12.93
N LEU A 24 4.54 -8.25 12.55
CA LEU A 24 4.27 -7.93 11.15
C LEU A 24 5.55 -7.61 10.40
N LYS A 25 6.47 -6.85 11.02
CA LYS A 25 7.81 -6.57 10.44
C LYS A 25 8.55 -7.85 10.05
N LYS A 26 8.47 -8.90 10.87
CA LYS A 26 9.10 -10.21 10.58
C LYS A 26 8.46 -10.95 9.40
N GLN A 27 7.18 -10.68 9.11
CA GLN A 27 6.45 -11.27 7.98
C GLN A 27 6.63 -10.46 6.70
N LEU A 28 6.97 -9.17 6.82
CA LEU A 28 7.23 -8.32 5.67
C LEU A 28 8.54 -8.76 4.99
N PRO A 29 8.55 -8.90 3.65
CA PRO A 29 9.80 -9.09 2.93
C PRO A 29 10.71 -7.90 3.20
N ALA A 30 12.03 -8.14 3.28
CA ALA A 30 13.02 -7.06 3.40
C ALA A 30 12.77 -6.06 2.26
N PRO A 31 12.38 -4.81 2.58
CA PRO A 31 11.89 -3.88 1.57
C PRO A 31 13.08 -3.28 0.83
N THR A 32 13.59 -3.97 -0.18
CA THR A 32 14.65 -3.42 -1.05
C THR A 32 14.14 -2.19 -1.81
N ASP A 33 12.85 -2.17 -2.17
CA ASP A 33 12.24 -1.15 -3.05
C ASP A 33 11.16 -0.31 -2.35
N GLY A 34 11.05 -0.39 -1.02
CA GLY A 34 10.06 0.35 -0.23
C GLY A 34 8.61 -0.13 -0.36
N PHE A 35 7.67 0.72 0.05
CA PHE A 35 6.23 0.43 0.05
C PHE A 35 5.42 1.50 -0.66
N VAL A 36 4.21 1.12 -1.06
CA VAL A 36 3.21 2.01 -1.64
C VAL A 36 2.02 2.07 -0.71
N LEU A 37 1.69 3.28 -0.26
CA LEU A 37 0.49 3.57 0.51
C LEU A 37 -0.61 4.05 -0.44
N LYS A 38 -1.78 3.42 -0.37
CA LYS A 38 -2.94 3.71 -1.21
C LYS A 38 -4.19 3.83 -0.33
N ARG A 39 -5.15 4.68 -0.73
CA ARG A 39 -6.48 4.68 -0.13
C ARG A 39 -7.30 3.49 -0.63
N SER A 40 -8.00 2.78 0.26
CA SER A 40 -8.91 1.73 -0.21
C SER A 40 -10.06 2.34 -1.01
N ILE A 41 -10.55 1.58 -1.99
CA ILE A 41 -11.70 1.97 -2.81
C ILE A 41 -13.00 1.55 -2.14
N PHE A 42 -12.96 0.43 -1.42
CA PHE A 42 -14.13 -0.23 -0.88
C PHE A 42 -14.34 0.10 0.60
N ASP A 43 -13.26 0.40 1.31
CA ASP A 43 -13.27 0.62 2.75
C ASP A 43 -12.70 1.99 3.13
N GLN A 44 -13.08 2.49 4.30
CA GLN A 44 -12.53 3.74 4.85
C GLN A 44 -11.17 3.48 5.54
N CYS A 45 -10.20 3.00 4.78
CA CYS A 45 -8.87 2.68 5.29
C CYS A 45 -7.77 2.98 4.27
N VAL A 46 -6.53 2.82 4.72
CA VAL A 46 -5.33 2.84 3.87
C VAL A 46 -4.78 1.43 3.74
N GLU A 47 -4.29 1.12 2.54
CA GLU A 47 -3.67 -0.14 2.18
C GLU A 47 -2.18 0.11 1.97
N LEU A 48 -1.34 -0.74 2.57
CA LEU A 48 0.10 -0.73 2.37
C LEU A 48 0.48 -1.92 1.48
N TRP A 49 1.20 -1.65 0.39
CA TRP A 49 1.60 -2.64 -0.59
C TRP A 49 3.13 -2.69 -0.68
N PRO A 50 3.76 -3.88 -0.69
CA PRO A 50 5.14 -4.00 -1.14
C PRO A 50 5.25 -3.49 -2.59
N LYS A 51 6.32 -2.73 -2.89
CA LYS A 51 6.49 -2.13 -4.23
C LYS A 51 6.42 -3.14 -5.37
N ALA A 52 7.02 -4.31 -5.20
CA ALA A 52 6.99 -5.38 -6.20
C ALA A 52 5.56 -5.86 -6.53
N GLU A 53 4.73 -6.08 -5.50
CA GLU A 53 3.32 -6.49 -5.67
C GLU A 53 2.48 -5.37 -6.27
N TRP A 54 2.76 -4.12 -5.90
CA TRP A 54 2.14 -2.95 -6.51
C TRP A 54 2.44 -2.89 -8.01
N ASP A 55 3.68 -3.09 -8.43
CA ASP A 55 4.06 -3.07 -9.84
C ASP A 55 3.36 -4.14 -10.66
N ILE A 56 3.24 -5.36 -10.11
CA ILE A 56 2.47 -6.45 -10.73
C ILE A 56 0.99 -6.06 -10.88
N MET A 57 0.39 -5.43 -9.86
CA MET A 57 -0.98 -4.93 -9.96
C MET A 57 -1.10 -3.85 -11.04
N MET A 58 -0.09 -2.98 -11.17
CA MET A 58 -0.10 -1.90 -12.15
C MET A 58 -0.04 -2.39 -13.58
N LEU A 59 0.64 -3.50 -13.84
CA LEU A 59 0.57 -4.17 -15.15
C LEU A 59 -0.87 -4.59 -15.52
N LYS A 60 -1.70 -4.95 -14.54
CA LYS A 60 -3.12 -5.30 -14.78
C LYS A 60 -3.96 -4.05 -15.02
N ILE A 61 -3.80 -3.03 -14.19
CA ILE A 61 -4.53 -1.76 -14.31
C ILE A 61 -4.22 -1.05 -15.64
N ASN A 62 -2.95 -1.07 -16.08
CA ASN A 62 -2.53 -0.44 -17.33
C ASN A 62 -3.09 -1.12 -18.59
N LYS A 63 -3.60 -2.35 -18.49
CA LYS A 63 -4.28 -3.04 -19.60
C LYS A 63 -5.72 -2.57 -19.80
N LEU A 64 -6.30 -1.81 -18.86
CA LEU A 64 -7.66 -1.32 -18.97
C LEU A 64 -7.75 -0.20 -20.03
N ASN A 65 -8.71 -0.32 -20.95
CA ASN A 65 -8.96 0.71 -21.96
C ASN A 65 -9.48 2.00 -21.30
N ARG A 66 -8.73 3.10 -21.44
CA ARG A 66 -9.02 4.42 -20.85
C ARG A 66 -10.13 5.19 -21.55
N PHE A 67 -10.54 4.81 -22.76
CA PHE A 67 -11.66 5.42 -23.48
C PHE A 67 -13.02 4.95 -22.94
N VAL A 68 -13.05 3.85 -22.19
CA VAL A 68 -14.25 3.42 -21.47
C VAL A 68 -14.35 4.24 -20.17
N LYS A 69 -15.36 5.11 -20.07
CA LYS A 69 -15.56 6.01 -18.92
C LYS A 69 -15.45 5.28 -17.56
N LYS A 70 -16.09 4.11 -17.44
CA LYS A 70 -16.03 3.28 -16.22
C LYS A 70 -14.60 2.88 -15.82
N ASN A 71 -13.78 2.48 -16.79
CA ASN A 71 -12.38 2.11 -16.55
C ASN A 71 -11.56 3.34 -16.15
N ASN A 72 -11.75 4.46 -16.84
CA ASN A 72 -11.05 5.70 -16.52
C ASN A 72 -11.37 6.20 -15.11
N ASP A 73 -12.65 6.16 -14.72
CA ASP A 73 -13.10 6.53 -13.38
C ASP A 73 -12.52 5.59 -12.32
N PHE A 74 -12.46 4.28 -12.60
CA PHE A 74 -11.81 3.30 -11.72
C PHE A 74 -10.32 3.58 -11.56
N ILE A 75 -9.57 3.77 -12.65
CA ILE A 75 -8.13 4.06 -12.61
C ILE A 75 -7.88 5.34 -11.80
N ARG A 76 -8.66 6.39 -12.03
CA ARG A 76 -8.55 7.66 -11.29
C ARG A 76 -8.76 7.46 -9.79
N LYS A 77 -9.79 6.71 -9.39
CA LYS A 77 -10.04 6.40 -7.98
C LYS A 77 -8.95 5.51 -7.38
N PHE A 78 -8.49 4.50 -8.13
CA PHE A 78 -7.47 3.54 -7.68
C PHE A 78 -6.12 4.21 -7.46
N MET A 79 -5.76 5.17 -8.30
CA MET A 79 -4.49 5.90 -8.24
C MET A 79 -4.57 7.17 -7.38
N ALA A 80 -5.74 7.53 -6.89
CA ALA A 80 -5.93 8.76 -6.11
C ALA A 80 -5.22 8.67 -4.76
N GLY A 81 -4.30 9.60 -4.50
CA GLY A 81 -3.62 9.72 -3.21
C GLY A 81 -2.60 8.61 -2.93
N VAL A 82 -2.17 7.87 -3.95
CA VAL A 82 -1.10 6.88 -3.84
C VAL A 82 0.23 7.60 -3.55
N LYS A 83 1.01 7.07 -2.61
CA LYS A 83 2.33 7.61 -2.24
C LYS A 83 3.33 6.47 -2.03
N MET A 84 4.57 6.67 -2.46
CA MET A 84 5.66 5.82 -2.00
C MET A 84 6.05 6.23 -0.59
N VAL A 85 6.32 5.23 0.25
CA VAL A 85 6.74 5.41 1.64
C VAL A 85 7.91 4.49 1.92
N GLU A 86 8.85 5.00 2.70
CA GLU A 86 10.04 4.27 3.14
C GLU A 86 9.91 4.00 4.63
N ILE A 87 10.56 2.92 5.08
CA ILE A 87 10.69 2.62 6.49
C ILE A 87 11.91 3.38 7.01
N ASP A 88 11.75 4.19 8.05
CA ASP A 88 12.86 4.91 8.66
C ASP A 88 13.77 3.99 9.49
N ASP A 89 14.94 4.49 9.92
CA ASP A 89 15.92 3.71 10.70
C ASP A 89 15.35 3.14 12.01
N ALA A 90 14.26 3.72 12.54
CA ALA A 90 13.57 3.24 13.73
C ALA A 90 12.46 2.20 13.41
N GLY A 91 12.35 1.81 12.14
CA GLY A 91 11.34 0.88 11.66
C GLY A 91 9.93 1.47 11.64
N ARG A 92 9.78 2.77 11.43
CA ARG A 92 8.46 3.44 11.32
C ARG A 92 8.13 3.78 9.88
#